data_AF-A0A957MVG3-F1
#
_entry.id   AF-A0A957MVG3-F1
#
_cell.length_a   1.000
_cell.length_b   1.000
_cell.length_c   1.000
_cell.angle_alpha   90.00
_cell.angle_beta   90.00
_cell.angle_gamma   90.00
#
_symmetry.space_group_name_H-M   'P 1'
#
loop_
_entity.id
_entity.type
_entity.pdbx_description
1 polymer ?
#
loop_
_entity_poly.entity_id
_entity_poly.type
_entity_poly.pdbx_seq_one_letter_code
_entity_poly.pdbx_strand_id
1 'polypeptide(L)'
;MIMLTTTASATGAGARPSVSPWMASIYGGIASGLIAAASGLLLGTNMPILYGLAFILIGIGPVLGYQLAAGKLGQDWKSLIGGAIGFILPVLSSLILWPLLVWAFNRSFAFGKLWLGSLLGFILGMVVFFVIGMFIGQDPSWVGFGWAMLWAFWGATSAAFMSSAVRE
;
A
#
# COMPACT_ATOMS: atom_id res chain seq x y z
N MET A 1 59.07 8.30 16.03
CA MET A 1 58.37 7.68 14.89
C MET A 1 56.99 7.27 15.39
N ILE A 2 55.98 8.10 15.17
CA ILE A 2 54.62 7.91 15.70
C ILE A 2 53.82 7.23 14.59
N MET A 3 53.35 6.00 14.84
CA MET A 3 52.35 5.35 13.98
C MET A 3 51.05 6.16 14.08
N LEU A 4 50.70 6.89 13.03
CA LEU A 4 49.33 7.35 12.84
C LEU A 4 48.50 6.15 12.39
N THR A 5 47.81 5.53 13.34
CA THR A 5 46.74 4.58 13.05
C THR A 5 45.58 5.36 12.45
N THR A 6 45.45 5.33 11.14
CA THR A 6 44.27 5.81 10.42
C THR A 6 43.05 5.03 10.90
N THR A 7 42.21 5.64 11.74
CA THR A 7 40.84 5.17 11.95
C THR A 7 40.09 5.44 10.64
N ALA A 8 40.15 4.49 9.71
CA ALA A 8 39.21 4.42 8.61
C ALA A 8 37.81 4.35 9.23
N SER A 9 37.09 5.47 9.20
CA SER A 9 35.66 5.47 9.39
C SER A 9 35.09 4.56 8.32
N ALA A 10 34.72 3.34 8.70
CA ALA A 10 33.88 2.47 7.90
C ALA A 10 32.49 3.14 7.83
N THR A 11 32.36 4.16 6.99
CA THR A 11 31.06 4.54 6.45
C THR A 11 30.54 3.30 5.75
N GLY A 12 29.50 2.68 6.33
CA GLY A 12 28.88 1.46 5.82
C GLY A 12 28.57 1.59 4.33
N ALA A 13 29.44 1.02 3.51
CA ALA A 13 29.23 0.80 2.09
C ALA A 13 28.15 -0.27 1.94
N GLY A 14 26.90 0.15 2.11
CA GLY A 14 25.75 -0.76 2.18
C GLY A 14 24.43 -0.11 2.57
N ALA A 15 24.42 1.14 3.05
CA ALA A 15 23.19 1.89 3.27
C ALA A 15 22.50 2.13 1.91
N ARG A 16 21.62 1.20 1.51
CA ARG A 16 20.68 1.42 0.41
C ARG A 16 19.98 2.75 0.67
N PRO A 17 19.72 3.57 -0.36
CA PRO A 17 18.94 4.80 -0.17
C PRO A 17 17.65 4.45 0.56
N SER A 18 17.44 5.04 1.74
CA SER A 18 16.24 4.81 2.52
C SER A 18 15.06 5.30 1.69
N VAL A 19 14.17 4.40 1.28
CA VAL A 19 12.97 4.76 0.52
C VAL A 19 12.13 5.71 1.38
N SER A 20 11.84 6.91 0.87
CA SER A 20 11.07 7.92 1.61
C SER A 20 9.66 7.40 1.95
N PRO A 21 9.31 7.23 3.24
CA PRO A 21 7.97 6.76 3.64
C PRO A 21 6.87 7.71 3.19
N TRP A 22 7.13 9.03 3.20
CA TRP A 22 6.20 10.05 2.74
C TRP A 22 5.89 9.94 1.25
N MET A 23 6.93 9.77 0.43
CA MET A 23 6.72 9.60 -1.02
C MET A 23 5.97 8.30 -1.31
N ALA A 24 6.37 7.20 -0.66
CA ALA A 24 5.68 5.92 -0.80
C ALA A 24 4.20 6.04 -0.39
N SER A 25 3.92 6.79 0.67
CA SER A 25 2.56 7.06 1.14
C SER A 25 1.72 7.80 0.10
N ILE A 26 2.22 8.91 -0.43
CA ILE A 26 1.50 9.71 -1.43
C ILE A 26 1.21 8.86 -2.67
N TYR A 27 2.23 8.17 -3.20
CA TYR A 27 2.07 7.35 -4.40
C TYR A 27 1.16 6.14 -4.18
N GLY A 28 1.28 5.48 -3.02
CA GLY A 28 0.44 4.34 -2.66
C GLY A 28 -1.02 4.75 -2.50
N GLY A 29 -1.27 5.89 -1.87
CA GLY A 29 -2.61 6.43 -1.70
C GLY A 29 -3.26 6.85 -3.02
N ILE A 30 -2.51 7.54 -3.88
CA ILE A 30 -3.01 7.91 -5.21
C ILE A 30 -3.31 6.65 -6.03
N ALA A 31 -2.39 5.68 -6.07
CA ALA A 31 -2.58 4.46 -6.84
C ALA A 31 -3.80 3.65 -6.35
N SER A 32 -3.87 3.34 -5.05
CA SER A 32 -5.00 2.60 -4.48
C SER A 32 -6.32 3.36 -4.61
N GLY A 33 -6.30 4.68 -4.39
CA GLY A 33 -7.48 5.53 -4.49
C GLY A 33 -8.04 5.63 -5.91
N LEU A 34 -7.19 5.79 -6.92
CA LEU A 34 -7.61 5.82 -8.33
C LEU A 34 -8.16 4.47 -8.78
N ILE A 35 -7.53 3.37 -8.40
CA ILE A 35 -8.03 2.02 -8.72
C ILE A 35 -9.37 1.76 -8.03
N ALA A 36 -9.50 2.19 -6.77
CA ALA A 36 -10.76 2.09 -6.03
C ALA A 36 -11.87 2.97 -6.61
N ALA A 37 -11.56 4.18 -7.06
CA ALA A 37 -12.52 5.02 -7.77
C ALA A 37 -12.98 4.35 -9.07
N ALA A 38 -12.05 3.79 -9.85
CA ALA A 38 -12.38 3.04 -11.06
C ALA A 38 -13.25 1.81 -10.78
N SER A 39 -12.96 1.05 -9.72
CA SER A 39 -13.79 -0.10 -9.33
C SER A 39 -15.19 0.34 -8.88
N GLY A 40 -15.30 1.44 -8.11
CA GLY A 40 -16.59 2.01 -7.73
C GLY A 40 -17.45 2.44 -8.92
N LEU A 41 -16.84 3.04 -9.95
CA LEU A 41 -17.53 3.43 -11.19
C LEU A 41 -18.02 2.21 -11.99
N LEU A 42 -17.27 1.10 -11.97
CA LEU A 42 -17.65 -0.15 -12.66
C LEU A 42 -18.77 -0.92 -11.96
N LEU A 43 -19.08 -0.63 -10.70
CA LEU A 43 -20.15 -1.32 -9.98
C LEU A 43 -21.52 -1.14 -10.65
N GLY A 44 -21.77 0.02 -11.26
CA GLY A 44 -23.04 0.37 -11.91
C GLY A 44 -23.19 -0.11 -13.36
N THR A 45 -22.16 -0.70 -13.97
CA THR A 45 -22.14 -0.98 -15.42
C THR A 45 -22.70 -2.35 -15.82
N ASN A 46 -23.28 -3.11 -14.88
CA ASN A 46 -23.75 -4.50 -15.09
C ASN A 46 -22.66 -5.46 -15.60
N MET A 47 -21.38 -5.14 -15.41
CA MET A 47 -20.24 -5.96 -15.82
C MET A 47 -19.48 -6.48 -14.57
N PRO A 48 -20.04 -7.48 -13.85
CA PRO A 48 -19.50 -7.92 -12.56
C PRO A 48 -18.07 -8.46 -12.65
N ILE A 49 -17.68 -9.03 -13.80
CA ILE A 49 -16.31 -9.51 -14.04
C ILE A 49 -15.32 -8.35 -14.04
N LEU A 50 -15.63 -7.25 -14.74
CA LEU A 50 -14.75 -6.07 -14.78
C LEU A 50 -14.66 -5.39 -13.42
N TYR A 51 -15.78 -5.30 -12.71
CA TYR A 51 -15.81 -4.84 -11.33
C TYR A 51 -14.89 -5.70 -10.43
N GLY A 52 -15.03 -7.02 -10.49
CA GLY A 52 -14.23 -7.96 -9.70
C GLY A 52 -12.74 -7.84 -10.01
N LEU A 53 -12.37 -7.73 -11.29
CA LEU A 53 -10.99 -7.50 -11.69
C LEU A 53 -10.46 -6.17 -11.15
N ALA A 54 -11.20 -5.06 -11.33
CA ALA A 54 -10.81 -3.76 -10.83
C ALA A 54 -10.68 -3.71 -9.30
N PHE A 55 -11.55 -4.43 -8.59
CA PHE A 55 -11.50 -4.57 -7.14
C PHE A 55 -10.19 -5.22 -6.67
N ILE A 56 -9.81 -6.33 -7.30
CA ILE A 56 -8.58 -7.07 -6.98
C ILE A 56 -7.33 -6.20 -7.22
N LEU A 57 -7.37 -5.32 -8.22
CA LEU A 57 -6.26 -4.42 -8.53
C LEU A 57 -6.00 -3.38 -7.41
N ILE A 58 -6.94 -3.10 -6.51
CA ILE A 58 -6.74 -2.15 -5.40
C ILE A 58 -5.52 -2.56 -4.55
N GLY A 59 -5.34 -3.87 -4.34
CA GLY A 59 -4.21 -4.43 -3.59
C GLY A 59 -2.85 -4.23 -4.24
N ILE A 60 -2.80 -3.87 -5.53
CA ILE A 60 -1.56 -3.54 -6.23
C ILE A 60 -1.09 -2.12 -5.87
N GLY A 61 -2.01 -1.21 -5.55
CA GLY A 61 -1.73 0.20 -5.31
C GLY A 61 -0.61 0.50 -4.29
N PRO A 62 -0.58 -0.11 -3.09
CA PRO A 62 0.47 0.16 -2.12
C PRO A 62 1.85 -0.30 -2.61
N VAL A 63 1.88 -1.41 -3.34
CA VAL A 63 3.11 -1.99 -3.90
C VAL A 63 3.65 -1.11 -5.03
N LEU A 64 2.79 -0.59 -5.90
CA LEU A 64 3.19 0.39 -6.94
C LEU A 64 3.71 1.67 -6.30
N GLY A 65 3.04 2.17 -5.26
CA GLY A 65 3.47 3.36 -4.53
C GLY A 65 4.86 3.23 -3.94
N TYR A 66 5.11 2.11 -3.26
CA TYR A 66 6.44 1.77 -2.75
C TYR A 66 7.48 1.66 -3.87
N GLN A 67 7.20 0.91 -4.94
CA GLN A 67 8.16 0.72 -6.03
C GLN A 67 8.48 2.03 -6.77
N LEU A 68 7.49 2.91 -6.94
CA LEU A 68 7.67 4.23 -7.53
C LEU A 68 8.57 5.09 -6.63
N ALA A 69 8.31 5.13 -5.33
CA ALA A 69 9.15 5.86 -4.37
C ALA A 69 10.57 5.29 -4.26
N ALA A 70 10.75 4.00 -4.49
CA ALA A 70 12.04 3.33 -4.49
C ALA A 70 12.82 3.48 -5.82
N GLY A 71 12.22 4.06 -6.87
CA GLY A 71 12.83 4.14 -8.20
C GLY A 71 12.95 2.77 -8.89
N LYS A 72 12.07 1.82 -8.55
CA LYS A 72 12.13 0.40 -8.97
C LYS A 72 10.80 -0.09 -9.53
N LEU A 73 10.04 0.79 -10.17
CA LEU A 73 8.72 0.47 -10.72
C LEU A 73 8.80 -0.72 -11.69
N GLY A 74 8.03 -1.77 -11.41
CA GLY A 74 7.98 -3.00 -12.21
C GLY A 74 9.07 -4.03 -11.90
N GLN A 75 10.06 -3.71 -11.06
CA GLN A 75 11.14 -4.64 -10.74
C GLN A 75 10.71 -5.72 -9.72
N ASP A 76 9.73 -5.42 -8.86
CA ASP A 76 9.20 -6.36 -7.88
C ASP A 76 7.80 -6.86 -8.27
N TRP A 77 7.76 -7.60 -9.38
CA TRP A 77 6.52 -8.18 -9.90
C TRP A 77 5.90 -9.23 -8.97
N LYS A 78 6.70 -9.87 -8.11
CA LYS A 78 6.23 -10.86 -7.14
C LYS A 78 5.33 -10.23 -6.09
N SER A 79 5.73 -9.08 -5.52
CA SER A 79 4.86 -8.35 -4.60
C SER A 79 3.64 -7.77 -5.29
N LEU A 80 3.69 -7.41 -6.59
CA LEU A 80 2.50 -6.97 -7.33
C LEU A 80 1.48 -8.11 -7.43
N ILE A 81 1.92 -9.33 -7.75
CA ILE A 81 1.05 -10.52 -7.77
C ILE A 81 0.49 -10.80 -6.37
N GLY A 82 1.35 -10.76 -5.34
CA GLY A 82 0.92 -10.91 -3.94
C GLY A 82 -0.11 -9.87 -3.53
N GLY A 83 0.04 -8.62 -4.01
CA GLY A 83 -0.92 -7.54 -3.77
C GLY A 83 -2.26 -7.77 -4.46
N ALA A 84 -2.24 -8.19 -5.72
CA ALA A 84 -3.45 -8.52 -6.48
C ALA A 84 -4.21 -9.68 -5.83
N ILE A 85 -3.59 -10.87 -5.75
CA ILE A 85 -4.24 -12.07 -5.19
C ILE A 85 -4.61 -11.87 -3.71
N GLY A 86 -3.81 -11.07 -3.00
CA GLY A 86 -4.07 -10.70 -1.61
C GLY A 86 -5.37 -9.95 -1.40
N PHE A 87 -5.99 -9.41 -2.45
CA PHE A 87 -7.10 -8.45 -2.37
C PHE A 87 -8.41 -8.96 -3.00
N ILE A 88 -8.92 -10.09 -2.50
CA ILE A 88 -10.17 -10.72 -2.97
C ILE A 88 -11.39 -10.33 -2.10
N LEU A 89 -11.20 -9.99 -0.83
CA LEU A 89 -12.27 -9.67 0.13
C LEU A 89 -11.93 -8.42 0.97
N PRO A 90 -12.73 -7.35 0.99
CA PRO A 90 -12.33 -6.07 1.59
C PRO A 90 -11.63 -6.15 2.96
N VAL A 91 -12.26 -6.80 3.94
CA VAL A 91 -11.77 -6.86 5.33
C VAL A 91 -10.69 -7.93 5.50
N LEU A 92 -10.98 -9.18 5.13
CA LEU A 92 -10.03 -10.29 5.30
C LEU A 92 -8.78 -10.10 4.44
N SER A 93 -8.92 -9.51 3.26
CA SER A 93 -7.79 -9.23 2.41
C SER A 93 -6.89 -8.16 2.95
N SER A 94 -7.41 -6.98 3.27
CA SER A 94 -6.57 -5.91 3.79
C SER A 94 -5.85 -6.37 5.07
N LEU A 95 -6.53 -7.00 6.01
CA LEU A 95 -5.93 -7.32 7.31
C LEU A 95 -5.07 -8.58 7.35
N ILE A 96 -5.37 -9.59 6.52
CA ILE A 96 -4.72 -10.91 6.62
C ILE A 96 -4.08 -11.31 5.28
N LEU A 97 -4.87 -11.44 4.21
CA LEU A 97 -4.38 -12.07 2.98
C LEU A 97 -3.35 -11.21 2.26
N TRP A 98 -3.56 -9.89 2.19
CA TRP A 98 -2.64 -8.96 1.54
C TRP A 98 -1.26 -8.93 2.21
N PRO A 99 -1.12 -8.66 3.53
CA PRO A 99 0.19 -8.65 4.15
C PRO A 99 0.85 -10.03 4.12
N LEU A 100 0.07 -11.11 4.22
CA LEU A 100 0.56 -12.49 4.14
C LEU A 100 1.10 -12.82 2.75
N LEU A 101 0.35 -12.52 1.68
CA LEU A 101 0.76 -12.86 0.32
C LEU A 101 1.87 -11.95 -0.18
N VAL A 102 1.81 -10.63 0.05
CA VAL A 102 2.93 -9.73 -0.30
C VAL A 102 4.23 -10.19 0.36
N TRP A 103 4.17 -10.59 1.63
CA TRP A 103 5.31 -11.19 2.33
C TRP A 103 5.71 -12.57 1.78
N ALA A 104 4.74 -13.46 1.52
CA ALA A 104 5.03 -14.80 1.05
C ALA A 104 5.75 -14.79 -0.31
N PHE A 105 5.32 -13.90 -1.21
CA PHE A 105 5.92 -13.68 -2.52
C PHE A 105 7.21 -12.85 -2.48
N ASN A 106 7.39 -11.98 -1.48
CA ASN A 106 8.64 -11.25 -1.26
C ASN A 106 9.05 -11.23 0.22
N ARG A 107 9.93 -12.17 0.58
CA ARG A 107 10.46 -12.35 1.94
C ARG A 107 11.46 -11.29 2.38
N SER A 108 11.83 -10.36 1.50
CA SER A 108 12.65 -9.20 1.87
C SER A 108 11.88 -8.22 2.76
N PHE A 109 10.54 -8.27 2.77
CA PHE A 109 9.74 -7.48 3.70
C PHE A 109 9.54 -8.19 5.05
N ALA A 110 9.50 -7.42 6.13
CA ALA A 110 9.08 -7.88 7.44
C ALA A 110 7.55 -7.96 7.53
N PHE A 111 7.02 -9.17 7.65
CA PHE A 111 5.58 -9.43 7.78
C PHE A 111 4.90 -8.53 8.82
N GLY A 112 5.47 -8.42 10.04
CA GLY A 112 4.88 -7.61 11.11
C GLY A 112 4.69 -6.13 10.73
N LYS A 113 5.61 -5.56 9.95
CA LYS A 113 5.51 -4.16 9.47
C LYS A 113 4.46 -4.03 8.37
N LEU A 114 4.38 -5.00 7.45
CA LEU A 114 3.33 -5.04 6.42
C LEU A 114 1.94 -5.15 7.06
N TRP A 115 1.79 -6.07 8.01
CA TRP A 115 0.55 -6.27 8.74
C TRP A 115 0.15 -5.03 9.53
N LEU A 116 1.09 -4.42 10.27
CA LEU A 116 0.83 -3.21 11.04
C LEU A 116 0.42 -2.03 10.13
N GLY A 117 1.13 -1.83 9.02
CA GLY A 117 0.77 -0.78 8.05
C GLY A 117 -0.62 -0.99 7.45
N SER A 118 -0.96 -2.24 7.14
CA SER A 118 -2.27 -2.58 6.61
C SER A 118 -3.39 -2.41 7.64
N LEU A 119 -3.16 -2.83 8.89
CA LEU A 119 -4.10 -2.66 10.00
C LEU A 119 -4.38 -1.18 10.28
N LEU A 120 -3.32 -0.39 10.47
CA LEU A 120 -3.45 1.05 10.71
C LEU A 120 -4.07 1.77 9.52
N GLY A 121 -3.69 1.38 8.30
CA GLY A 121 -4.27 1.92 7.07
C GLY A 121 -5.75 1.62 6.95
N PHE A 122 -6.19 0.42 7.32
CA PHE A 122 -7.59 0.04 7.27
C PHE A 122 -8.41 0.81 8.31
N ILE A 123 -7.91 0.91 9.55
CA ILE A 123 -8.54 1.72 10.60
C ILE A 123 -8.68 3.18 10.14
N LEU A 124 -7.59 3.76 9.63
CA LEU A 124 -7.57 5.14 9.14
C LEU A 124 -8.54 5.34 7.96
N GLY A 125 -8.55 4.40 7.00
CA GLY A 125 -9.49 4.43 5.88
C GLY A 125 -10.95 4.37 6.32
N MET A 126 -11.28 3.51 7.29
CA MET A 126 -12.63 3.43 7.85
C MET A 126 -13.03 4.73 8.57
N VAL A 127 -12.11 5.31 9.36
CA VAL A 127 -12.34 6.60 10.03
C VAL A 127 -12.64 7.67 8.98
N VAL A 128 -11.83 7.79 7.93
CA VAL A 128 -12.05 8.76 6.85
C VAL A 128 -13.38 8.52 6.14
N PHE A 129 -13.73 7.27 5.83
CA PHE A 129 -15.01 6.90 5.22
C PHE A 129 -16.21 7.40 6.05
N PHE A 130 -16.21 7.12 7.35
CA PHE A 130 -17.29 7.54 8.23
C PHE A 130 -17.31 9.05 8.50
N VAL A 131 -16.15 9.70 8.56
CA VAL A 131 -16.06 11.16 8.67
C VAL A 131 -16.70 11.83 7.45
N ILE A 132 -16.38 11.36 6.24
CA ILE A 132 -17.03 11.84 5.00
C ILE A 132 -18.56 11.68 5.08
N GLY A 133 -19.03 10.49 5.46
CA GLY A 133 -20.46 10.23 5.61
C GLY A 133 -21.14 11.10 6.67
N MET A 134 -20.44 11.41 7.77
CA MET A 134 -20.95 12.30 8.82
C MET A 134 -21.16 13.74 8.31
N PHE A 135 -20.27 14.24 7.45
CA PHE A 135 -20.37 15.60 6.92
C PHE A 135 -21.38 15.75 5.76
N ILE A 136 -21.58 14.69 4.96
CA ILE A 136 -22.49 14.75 3.81
C ILE A 136 -23.91 14.29 4.20
N GLY A 137 -24.04 13.38 5.16
CA GLY A 137 -25.33 12.91 5.68
C GLY A 137 -25.84 11.65 4.97
N GLN A 138 -27.17 11.51 4.92
CA GLN A 138 -27.85 10.27 4.50
C GLN A 138 -27.95 10.07 2.98
N ASP A 139 -27.54 11.05 2.18
CA ASP A 139 -27.49 10.89 0.72
C ASP A 139 -26.41 9.87 0.33
N PRO A 140 -26.72 8.73 -0.33
CA PRO A 140 -25.73 7.72 -0.67
C PRO A 140 -24.73 8.15 -1.76
N SER A 141 -24.89 9.33 -2.37
CA SER A 141 -24.01 9.82 -3.44
C SER A 141 -22.53 9.88 -3.05
N TRP A 142 -22.22 10.04 -1.77
CA TRP A 142 -20.84 10.08 -1.26
C TRP A 142 -20.17 8.71 -1.15
N VAL A 143 -20.91 7.61 -1.17
CA VAL A 143 -20.36 6.27 -0.88
C VAL A 143 -19.24 5.91 -1.85
N GLY A 144 -19.37 6.26 -3.14
CA GLY A 144 -18.32 6.04 -4.13
C GLY A 144 -17.04 6.84 -3.87
N PHE A 145 -17.19 8.10 -3.46
CA PHE A 145 -16.05 8.94 -3.06
C PHE A 145 -15.41 8.44 -1.75
N GLY A 146 -16.24 8.11 -0.75
CA GLY A 146 -15.80 7.50 0.50
C GLY A 146 -15.03 6.20 0.26
N TRP A 147 -15.52 5.35 -0.65
CA TRP A 147 -14.85 4.11 -1.05
C TRP A 147 -13.44 4.38 -1.59
N ALA A 148 -13.30 5.32 -2.53
CA ALA A 148 -12.01 5.70 -3.06
C ALA A 148 -11.07 6.24 -1.97
N MET A 149 -11.60 7.05 -1.05
CA MET A 149 -10.82 7.61 0.06
C MET A 149 -10.38 6.55 1.07
N LEU A 150 -11.26 5.62 1.46
CA LEU A 150 -10.90 4.50 2.33
C LEU A 150 -9.66 3.78 1.79
N TRP A 151 -9.70 3.39 0.52
CA TRP A 151 -8.60 2.65 -0.10
C TRP A 151 -7.37 3.51 -0.38
N ALA A 152 -7.54 4.82 -0.60
CA ALA A 152 -6.41 5.75 -0.67
C ALA A 152 -5.66 5.78 0.66
N PHE A 153 -6.34 5.93 1.78
CA PHE A 153 -5.69 5.98 3.10
C PHE A 153 -5.10 4.63 3.52
N TRP A 154 -5.78 3.52 3.19
CA TRP A 154 -5.22 2.19 3.35
C TRP A 154 -3.95 2.00 2.52
N GLY A 155 -3.98 2.37 1.25
CA GLY A 155 -2.83 2.26 0.34
C GLY A 155 -1.66 3.15 0.74
N ALA A 156 -1.94 4.37 1.18
CA ALA A 156 -0.95 5.32 1.65
C ALA A 156 -0.20 4.81 2.88
N THR A 157 -0.94 4.27 3.86
CA THR A 157 -0.31 3.75 5.09
C THR A 157 0.46 2.48 4.79
N SER A 158 -0.11 1.56 4.00
CA SER A 158 0.54 0.30 3.65
C SER A 158 1.85 0.53 2.89
N ALA A 159 1.86 1.44 1.92
CA ALA A 159 3.07 1.79 1.16
C ALA A 159 4.15 2.46 2.04
N ALA A 160 3.75 3.34 2.97
CA ALA A 160 4.67 3.95 3.93
C ALA A 160 5.34 2.89 4.83
N PHE A 161 4.58 1.91 5.30
CA PHE A 161 5.15 0.83 6.11
C PHE A 161 6.02 -0.12 5.29
N MET A 162 5.69 -0.37 4.02
CA MET A 162 6.56 -1.13 3.10
C MET A 162 7.96 -0.54 3.00
N SER A 163 8.10 0.79 2.97
CA SER A 163 9.43 1.43 2.89
C SER A 163 10.30 1.14 4.11
N SER A 164 9.68 0.99 5.28
CA SER A 164 10.35 0.59 6.52
C SER A 164 10.44 -0.93 6.72
N ALA A 165 9.72 -1.71 5.91
CA ALA A 165 9.59 -3.15 6.07
C ALA A 165 10.74 -3.94 5.45
N VAL A 166 11.54 -3.33 4.57
CA VAL A 166 12.70 -3.99 3.98
C VAL A 166 13.67 -4.40 5.09
N ARG A 167 13.96 -5.71 5.17
CA ARG A 167 14.94 -6.27 6.11
C ARG A 167 16.34 -5.94 5.63
N GLU A 168 17.17 -5.47 6.56
CA GLU A 168 18.63 -5.32 6.38
C GLU A 168 19.32 -6.67 6.27
#